data_AF-A0A2G2WL06-F1
#
_entry.id   AF-A0A2G2WL06-F1
#
_cell.length_a   1.000
_cell.length_b   1.000
_cell.length_c   1.000
_cell.angle_alpha   90.00
_cell.angle_beta   90.00
_cell.angle_gamma   90.00
#
_symmetry.space_group_name_H-M   'P 1'
#
loop_
_entity.id
_entity.type
_entity.pdbx_description
1 polymer ?
#
loop_
_entity_poly.entity_id
_entity_poly.type
_entity_poly.pdbx_seq_one_letter_code
_entity_poly.pdbx_strand_id
1 'polypeptide(L)'
;MGRKTSKKHAGVNVDHTIESVSGGNVDDNGRPRKDNKTTPVQQTSFVRNSLFLMSSHHCANFVMQALASQAKSQDHELVQVYVTSITSLEEHHVLEASKDSSGSWVIESFLNSNISAKQKRKLVAKLQGHFGELSVHPFGSFTVEKCFTASNLNLRETLVSEMLPLQAELSKTKQGPFPLRKLDIDGYARQPDQWKSR
;
A
#
# COMPACT_ATOMS: atom_id res chain seq x y z
N MET A 1 36.13 46.26 21.79
CA MET A 1 35.17 45.35 21.12
C MET A 1 34.47 46.10 19.99
N GLY A 2 35.00 45.96 18.76
CA GLY A 2 34.51 46.64 17.57
C GLY A 2 33.33 45.92 16.93
N ARG A 3 32.39 46.69 16.38
CA ARG A 3 31.28 46.24 15.53
C ARG A 3 31.67 46.35 14.06
N LYS A 4 31.26 45.31 13.30
CA LYS A 4 30.80 45.26 11.90
C LYS A 4 31.69 45.84 10.80
N THR A 5 31.91 45.07 9.73
CA THR A 5 31.37 45.34 8.38
C THR A 5 31.69 44.22 7.40
N SER A 6 30.87 44.16 6.36
CA SER A 6 30.71 43.11 5.36
C SER A 6 31.48 43.43 4.07
N LYS A 7 31.68 42.39 3.26
CA LYS A 7 31.89 42.35 1.80
C LYS A 7 33.21 42.90 1.24
N LYS A 8 33.92 42.00 0.55
CA LYS A 8 34.04 41.92 -0.92
C LYS A 8 35.15 40.92 -1.20
N HIS A 9 34.97 39.98 -2.13
CA HIS A 9 36.01 39.61 -3.10
C HIS A 9 35.29 39.17 -4.37
N ALA A 10 35.75 39.74 -5.48
CA ALA A 10 35.27 39.60 -6.84
C ALA A 10 36.32 38.83 -7.66
N GLY A 11 35.86 38.19 -8.74
CA GLY A 11 36.70 37.54 -9.76
C GLY A 11 37.20 36.17 -9.31
N VAL A 12 37.19 35.13 -10.13
CA VAL A 12 37.66 35.10 -11.51
C VAL A 12 36.86 34.09 -12.32
N ASN A 13 36.52 34.50 -13.54
CA ASN A 13 35.96 33.70 -14.61
C ASN A 13 37.10 32.92 -15.29
N VAL A 14 36.97 31.62 -15.50
CA VAL A 14 37.82 30.86 -16.43
C VAL A 14 36.92 29.95 -17.25
N ASP A 15 36.62 30.43 -18.45
CA ASP A 15 36.21 29.63 -19.61
C ASP A 15 37.35 28.66 -19.96
N HIS A 16 37.06 27.36 -19.98
CA HIS A 16 37.78 26.41 -20.82
C HIS A 16 36.79 25.41 -21.43
N THR A 17 36.47 25.70 -22.69
CA THR A 17 35.98 24.79 -23.73
C THR A 17 36.67 23.44 -23.64
N ILE A 18 35.91 22.37 -23.38
CA ILE A 18 36.32 21.00 -23.70
C ILE A 18 35.30 20.45 -24.70
N GLU A 19 35.82 20.14 -25.88
CA GLU A 19 35.11 19.58 -27.03
C GLU A 19 34.33 18.31 -26.68
N SER A 20 33.12 18.24 -27.21
CA SER A 20 32.28 17.05 -27.26
C SER A 20 32.92 15.97 -28.14
N VAL A 21 33.44 14.91 -27.51
CA VAL A 21 33.70 13.63 -28.18
C VAL A 21 32.53 12.68 -27.91
N SER A 22 31.75 12.45 -28.96
CA SER A 22 30.73 11.42 -29.04
C SER A 22 31.44 10.06 -29.18
N GLY A 23 31.60 9.34 -28.06
CA GLY A 23 32.10 7.97 -28.04
C GLY A 23 30.93 6.99 -28.10
N GLY A 24 30.58 6.56 -29.32
CA GLY A 24 29.65 5.45 -29.53
C GLY A 24 30.26 4.14 -29.04
N ASN A 25 29.56 3.44 -28.14
CA ASN A 25 29.91 2.07 -27.77
C ASN A 25 29.44 1.12 -28.89
N VAL A 26 30.33 0.81 -29.82
CA VAL A 26 30.13 -0.17 -30.91
C VAL A 26 31.28 -1.18 -30.85
N ASP A 27 30.94 -2.46 -30.83
CA ASP A 27 31.89 -3.57 -30.98
C ASP A 27 32.29 -3.80 -32.45
N ASP A 28 33.45 -4.44 -32.65
CA ASP A 28 34.26 -4.56 -33.90
C ASP A 28 33.56 -5.30 -35.09
N ASN A 29 32.24 -5.44 -35.05
CA ASN A 29 31.40 -5.99 -36.12
C ASN A 29 30.09 -5.18 -36.35
N GLY A 30 29.98 -3.98 -35.81
CA GLY A 30 28.96 -3.00 -36.21
C GLY A 30 27.49 -3.39 -35.94
N ARG A 31 27.22 -4.27 -34.96
CA ARG A 31 25.84 -4.56 -34.52
C ARG A 31 25.57 -4.01 -33.12
N PRO A 32 24.40 -3.39 -32.87
CA PRO A 32 24.02 -2.98 -31.52
C PRO A 32 23.85 -4.23 -30.63
N ARG A 33 24.45 -4.20 -29.43
CA ARG A 33 24.24 -5.22 -28.38
C ARG A 33 22.74 -5.33 -28.08
N LYS A 34 22.17 -6.53 -28.24
CA LYS A 34 20.79 -6.82 -27.84
C LYS A 34 20.72 -6.79 -26.32
N ASP A 35 19.96 -5.85 -25.78
CA ASP A 35 19.51 -5.86 -24.39
C ASP A 35 18.81 -7.19 -24.13
N ASN A 36 19.41 -8.03 -23.29
CA ASN A 36 18.76 -9.24 -22.82
C ASN A 36 17.61 -8.81 -21.91
N LYS A 37 16.39 -8.75 -22.46
CA LYS A 37 15.16 -8.56 -21.68
C LYS A 37 15.05 -9.73 -20.71
N THR A 38 15.49 -9.53 -19.47
CA THR A 38 15.08 -10.36 -18.34
C THR A 38 13.58 -10.25 -18.23
N THR A 39 12.87 -11.26 -18.70
CA THR A 39 11.42 -11.40 -18.56
C THR A 39 11.07 -11.70 -17.10
N PRO A 40 10.31 -10.86 -16.38
CA PRO A 40 9.76 -11.21 -15.08
C PRO A 40 8.24 -11.36 -15.22
N VAL A 41 7.76 -12.43 -15.87
CA VAL A 41 6.30 -12.60 -16.10
C VAL A 41 5.74 -13.96 -15.69
N GLN A 42 6.57 -15.00 -15.48
CA GLN A 42 6.05 -16.32 -15.09
C GLN A 42 6.11 -16.60 -13.58
N GLN A 43 7.16 -16.14 -12.87
CA GLN A 43 7.33 -16.35 -11.42
C GLN A 43 6.18 -15.75 -10.57
N THR A 44 5.57 -14.67 -11.05
CA THR A 44 4.59 -13.87 -10.29
C THR A 44 3.23 -14.54 -10.15
N SER A 45 2.86 -15.41 -11.09
CA SER A 45 1.57 -16.14 -11.07
C SER A 45 1.59 -17.31 -10.08
N PHE A 46 2.70 -18.05 -10.01
CA PHE A 46 2.89 -19.15 -9.06
C PHE A 46 2.91 -18.64 -7.62
N VAL A 47 3.63 -17.55 -7.37
CA VAL A 47 3.68 -16.91 -6.04
C VAL A 47 2.30 -16.34 -5.65
N ARG A 48 1.50 -15.84 -6.60
CA ARG A 48 0.15 -15.28 -6.37
C ARG A 48 -0.81 -16.32 -5.79
N ASN A 49 -0.96 -17.47 -6.46
CA ASN A 49 -1.86 -18.52 -6.00
C ASN A 49 -1.33 -19.12 -4.70
N SER A 50 -0.02 -19.36 -4.61
CA SER A 50 0.60 -19.91 -3.40
C SER A 50 0.42 -18.99 -2.19
N LEU A 51 0.45 -17.66 -2.36
CA LEU A 51 0.25 -16.70 -1.27
C LEU A 51 -1.18 -16.70 -0.74
N PHE A 52 -2.18 -16.76 -1.61
CA PHE A 52 -3.57 -16.90 -1.20
C PHE A 52 -3.79 -18.21 -0.42
N LEU A 53 -3.30 -19.33 -0.96
CA LEU A 53 -3.34 -20.63 -0.28
C LEU A 53 -2.59 -20.59 1.07
N MET A 54 -1.43 -19.95 1.13
CA MET A 54 -0.64 -19.82 2.36
C MET A 54 -1.30 -18.91 3.40
N SER A 55 -1.92 -17.81 3.00
CA SER A 55 -2.66 -16.93 3.90
C SER A 55 -3.88 -17.61 4.51
N SER A 56 -4.45 -18.58 3.79
CA SER A 56 -5.60 -19.38 4.23
C SER A 56 -5.19 -20.62 5.04
N HIS A 57 -3.90 -21.01 5.02
CA HIS A 57 -3.39 -22.19 5.70
C HIS A 57 -2.90 -21.84 7.12
N HIS A 58 -3.37 -22.60 8.11
CA HIS A 58 -3.15 -22.31 9.53
C HIS A 58 -1.67 -22.08 9.88
N CYS A 59 -0.73 -22.92 9.43
CA CYS A 59 0.68 -22.75 9.78
C CYS A 59 1.41 -21.69 8.94
N ALA A 60 1.00 -21.48 7.69
CA ALA A 60 1.68 -20.55 6.80
C ALA A 60 1.27 -19.11 7.08
N ASN A 61 0.04 -18.88 7.55
CA ASN A 61 -0.44 -17.58 8.01
C ASN A 61 0.49 -16.98 9.09
N PHE A 62 0.91 -17.76 10.09
CA PHE A 62 1.84 -17.26 11.13
C PHE A 62 3.17 -16.79 10.55
N VAL A 63 3.69 -17.45 9.52
CA VAL A 63 4.90 -17.01 8.81
C VAL A 63 4.65 -15.68 8.10
N MET A 64 3.50 -15.53 7.44
CA MET A 64 3.12 -14.28 6.77
C MET A 64 2.99 -13.11 7.77
N GLN A 65 2.36 -13.35 8.93
CA GLN A 65 2.23 -12.36 10.00
C GLN A 65 3.58 -12.00 10.62
N ALA A 66 4.44 -13.00 10.86
CA ALA A 66 5.80 -12.78 11.36
C ALA A 66 6.62 -11.94 10.39
N LEU A 67 6.57 -12.24 9.09
CA LEU A 67 7.22 -11.44 8.05
C LEU A 67 6.69 -9.99 8.01
N ALA A 68 5.38 -9.80 8.16
CA ALA A 68 4.78 -8.47 8.26
C ALA A 68 5.29 -7.70 9.50
N SER A 69 5.48 -8.39 10.62
CA SER A 69 6.03 -7.81 11.86
C SER A 69 7.53 -7.51 11.77
N GLN A 70 8.29 -8.36 11.07
CA GLN A 70 9.74 -8.28 10.91
C GLN A 70 10.20 -7.16 9.95
N ALA A 71 9.28 -6.37 9.40
CA ALA A 71 9.57 -5.14 8.63
C ALA A 71 10.38 -4.06 9.41
N LYS A 72 10.92 -4.39 10.59
CA LYS A 72 11.75 -3.56 11.47
C LYS A 72 13.25 -3.92 11.44
N SER A 73 13.67 -5.11 11.00
CA SER A 73 15.08 -5.55 11.06
C SER A 73 15.60 -6.03 9.70
N GLN A 74 16.94 -6.02 9.55
CA GLN A 74 17.74 -6.04 8.31
C GLN A 74 17.56 -7.19 7.28
N ASP A 75 16.47 -7.97 7.28
CA ASP A 75 16.13 -8.85 6.15
C ASP A 75 15.23 -8.12 5.15
N HIS A 76 15.83 -7.16 4.44
CA HIS A 76 15.12 -6.32 3.48
C HIS A 76 14.58 -7.16 2.30
N GLU A 77 15.23 -8.26 1.92
CA GLU A 77 14.84 -9.03 0.74
C GLU A 77 13.50 -9.78 0.94
N LEU A 78 13.36 -10.55 2.02
CA LEU A 78 12.14 -11.32 2.28
C LEU A 78 10.93 -10.41 2.56
N VAL A 79 11.14 -9.30 3.27
CA VAL A 79 10.07 -8.31 3.49
C VAL A 79 9.65 -7.68 2.16
N GLN A 80 10.57 -7.35 1.27
CA GLN A 80 10.21 -6.80 -0.04
C GLN A 80 9.51 -7.83 -0.94
N VAL A 81 9.91 -9.11 -0.89
CA VAL A 81 9.20 -10.20 -1.58
C VAL A 81 7.78 -10.33 -1.05
N TYR A 82 7.59 -10.35 0.28
CA TYR A 82 6.28 -10.36 0.91
C TYR A 82 5.41 -9.18 0.46
N VAL A 83 5.96 -7.97 0.55
CA VAL A 83 5.25 -6.74 0.20
C VAL A 83 4.88 -6.70 -1.28
N THR A 84 5.81 -7.07 -2.15
CA THR A 84 5.56 -7.15 -3.60
C THR A 84 4.49 -8.17 -3.90
N SER A 85 4.49 -9.30 -3.19
CA SER A 85 3.52 -10.37 -3.39
C SER A 85 2.10 -9.92 -2.98
N ILE A 86 1.92 -9.39 -1.76
CA ILE A 86 0.62 -8.88 -1.28
C ILE A 86 0.11 -7.73 -2.16
N THR A 87 0.97 -6.77 -2.51
CA THR A 87 0.57 -5.62 -3.34
C THR A 87 0.37 -5.96 -4.81
N SER A 88 0.68 -7.19 -5.25
CA SER A 88 0.45 -7.69 -6.61
C SER A 88 -0.75 -8.63 -6.71
N LEU A 89 -1.43 -8.97 -5.60
CA LEU A 89 -2.69 -9.71 -5.60
C LEU A 89 -3.76 -8.99 -6.44
N GLU A 90 -4.65 -9.71 -7.09
CA GLU A 90 -5.79 -9.08 -7.78
C GLU A 90 -6.87 -8.65 -6.78
N GLU A 91 -7.75 -7.74 -7.19
CA GLU A 91 -8.86 -7.24 -6.36
C GLU A 91 -9.67 -8.37 -5.73
N HIS A 92 -10.11 -9.34 -6.53
CA HIS A 92 -10.90 -10.46 -6.04
C HIS A 92 -10.14 -11.29 -4.99
N HIS A 93 -8.83 -11.52 -5.16
CA HIS A 93 -8.03 -12.25 -4.17
C HIS A 93 -7.87 -11.49 -2.86
N VAL A 94 -7.75 -10.15 -2.91
CA VAL A 94 -7.67 -9.32 -1.69
C VAL A 94 -9.02 -9.34 -0.97
N LEU A 95 -10.12 -9.28 -1.71
CA LEU A 95 -11.47 -9.37 -1.17
C LEU A 95 -11.71 -10.72 -0.48
N GLU A 96 -11.43 -11.82 -1.17
CA GLU A 96 -11.59 -13.17 -0.61
C GLU A 96 -10.71 -13.36 0.63
N ALA A 97 -9.45 -12.92 0.60
CA ALA A 97 -8.58 -12.97 1.78
C ALA A 97 -9.16 -12.16 2.95
N SER A 98 -9.79 -11.02 2.69
CA SER A 98 -10.40 -10.17 3.72
C SER A 98 -11.68 -10.77 4.34
N LYS A 99 -12.29 -11.75 3.66
CA LYS A 99 -13.42 -12.54 4.16
C LYS A 99 -12.98 -13.88 4.75
N ASP A 100 -11.72 -14.27 4.60
CA ASP A 100 -11.20 -15.50 5.19
C ASP A 100 -10.77 -15.32 6.65
N SER A 101 -10.97 -16.37 7.45
CA SER A 101 -10.63 -16.41 8.88
C SER A 101 -9.14 -16.28 9.18
N SER A 102 -8.27 -16.63 8.23
CA SER A 102 -6.81 -16.53 8.33
C SER A 102 -6.27 -15.41 7.45
N GLY A 103 -6.78 -15.29 6.23
CA GLY A 103 -6.44 -14.24 5.28
C GLY A 103 -6.66 -12.83 5.83
N SER A 104 -7.73 -12.61 6.60
CA SER A 104 -8.03 -11.29 7.16
C SER A 104 -6.90 -10.83 8.07
N TRP A 105 -6.35 -11.74 8.90
CA TRP A 105 -5.20 -11.43 9.75
C TRP A 105 -3.95 -11.08 8.97
N VAL A 106 -3.69 -11.71 7.82
CA VAL A 106 -2.57 -11.33 6.96
C VAL A 106 -2.74 -9.91 6.43
N ILE A 107 -3.95 -9.58 5.95
CA ILE A 107 -4.29 -8.22 5.48
C ILE A 107 -4.16 -7.20 6.62
N GLU A 108 -4.70 -7.50 7.80
CA GLU A 108 -4.61 -6.65 8.98
C GLU A 108 -3.16 -6.46 9.44
N SER A 109 -2.36 -7.53 9.50
CA SER A 109 -0.94 -7.46 9.84
C SER A 109 -0.17 -6.62 8.82
N PHE A 110 -0.45 -6.76 7.53
CA PHE A 110 0.13 -5.91 6.49
C PHE A 110 -0.22 -4.43 6.73
N LEU A 111 -1.48 -4.12 7.00
CA LEU A 111 -1.96 -2.74 7.25
C LEU A 111 -1.43 -2.15 8.56
N ASN A 112 -1.15 -2.97 9.58
CA ASN A 112 -0.63 -2.53 10.88
C ASN A 112 0.91 -2.53 10.98
N SER A 113 1.61 -3.12 10.02
CA SER A 113 3.08 -3.19 9.98
C SER A 113 3.78 -1.84 9.74
N ASN A 114 5.11 -1.83 9.68
CA ASN A 114 5.88 -0.64 9.29
C ASN A 114 6.05 -0.47 7.77
N ILE A 115 5.31 -1.23 6.96
CA ILE A 115 5.30 -1.13 5.49
C ILE A 115 4.91 0.29 5.07
N SER A 116 5.49 0.79 3.98
CA SER A 116 5.26 2.16 3.53
C SER A 116 3.77 2.47 3.33
N ALA A 117 3.35 3.67 3.71
CA ALA A 117 1.96 4.09 3.56
C ALA A 117 1.49 4.03 2.10
N LYS A 118 2.41 4.20 1.13
CA LYS A 118 2.12 4.04 -0.31
C LYS A 118 1.68 2.60 -0.64
N GLN A 119 2.38 1.60 -0.12
CA GLN A 119 2.06 0.18 -0.35
C GLN A 119 0.78 -0.22 0.37
N LYS A 120 0.55 0.26 1.60
CA LYS A 120 -0.72 0.08 2.32
C LYS A 120 -1.90 0.64 1.53
N ARG A 121 -1.80 1.89 1.07
CA ARG A 121 -2.84 2.51 0.23
C ARG A 121 -3.09 1.77 -1.07
N LYS A 122 -2.05 1.20 -1.70
CA LYS A 122 -2.20 0.36 -2.90
C LYS A 122 -3.04 -0.90 -2.62
N LEU A 123 -2.91 -1.49 -1.44
CA LEU A 123 -3.75 -2.62 -1.03
C LEU A 123 -5.18 -2.16 -0.74
N VAL A 124 -5.36 -1.08 0.05
CA VAL A 124 -6.69 -0.55 0.39
C VAL A 124 -7.48 -0.12 -0.86
N ALA A 125 -6.81 0.46 -1.86
CA ALA A 125 -7.44 0.86 -3.11
C ALA A 125 -8.11 -0.32 -3.86
N LYS A 126 -7.64 -1.55 -3.65
CA LYS A 126 -8.24 -2.76 -4.25
C LYS A 126 -9.51 -3.22 -3.55
N LEU A 127 -9.84 -2.65 -2.40
CA LEU A 127 -11.07 -2.97 -1.67
C LEU A 127 -12.15 -1.89 -1.86
N GLN A 128 -11.86 -0.86 -2.67
CA GLN A 128 -12.86 0.13 -3.07
C GLN A 128 -13.99 -0.56 -3.83
N GLY A 129 -15.23 -0.22 -3.51
CA GLY A 129 -16.43 -0.87 -4.04
C GLY A 129 -16.89 -2.09 -3.22
N HIS A 130 -16.10 -2.53 -2.23
CA HIS A 130 -16.39 -3.73 -1.42
C HIS A 130 -16.46 -3.48 0.09
N PHE A 131 -16.24 -2.25 0.57
CA PHE A 131 -16.32 -1.90 1.99
C PHE A 131 -17.72 -2.10 2.58
N GLY A 132 -18.76 -1.90 1.78
CA GLY A 132 -20.14 -2.21 2.17
C GLY A 132 -20.33 -3.69 2.52
N GLU A 133 -19.94 -4.57 1.60
CA GLU A 133 -20.03 -6.02 1.78
C GLU A 133 -19.11 -6.52 2.91
N LEU A 134 -17.89 -6.01 2.99
CA LEU A 134 -16.96 -6.37 4.05
C LEU A 134 -17.48 -5.98 5.43
N SER A 135 -18.23 -4.89 5.55
CA SER A 135 -18.75 -4.39 6.83
C SER A 135 -19.76 -5.31 7.50
N VAL A 136 -20.43 -6.20 6.74
CA VAL A 136 -21.35 -7.20 7.31
C VAL A 136 -20.66 -8.53 7.63
N HIS A 137 -19.43 -8.73 7.15
CA HIS A 137 -18.69 -9.97 7.31
C HIS A 137 -17.98 -10.05 8.68
N PRO A 138 -18.00 -11.18 9.40
CA PRO A 138 -17.34 -11.33 10.71
C PRO A 138 -15.86 -10.96 10.75
N PHE A 139 -15.12 -11.23 9.68
CA PHE A 139 -13.69 -10.87 9.56
C PHE A 139 -13.48 -9.58 8.75
N GLY A 140 -14.38 -9.32 7.80
CA GLY A 140 -14.29 -8.15 6.92
C GLY A 140 -14.50 -6.84 7.68
N SER A 141 -15.37 -6.81 8.69
CA SER A 141 -15.64 -5.59 9.47
C SER A 141 -14.41 -5.05 10.19
N PHE A 142 -13.52 -5.94 10.65
CA PHE A 142 -12.24 -5.56 11.24
C PHE A 142 -11.26 -5.09 10.16
N THR A 143 -11.25 -5.75 9.01
CA THR A 143 -10.44 -5.31 7.86
C THR A 143 -10.81 -3.89 7.42
N VAL A 144 -12.11 -3.55 7.36
CA VAL A 144 -12.60 -2.19 7.04
C VAL A 144 -12.02 -1.16 8.02
N GLU A 145 -12.01 -1.45 9.32
CA GLU A 145 -11.40 -0.57 10.33
C GLU A 145 -9.89 -0.37 10.09
N LYS A 146 -9.16 -1.44 9.78
CA LYS A 146 -7.71 -1.35 9.50
C LYS A 146 -7.45 -0.57 8.21
N CYS A 147 -8.27 -0.78 7.17
CA CYS A 147 -8.20 -0.03 5.92
C CYS A 147 -8.40 1.47 6.17
N PHE A 148 -9.38 1.85 6.99
CA PHE A 148 -9.65 3.24 7.34
C PHE A 148 -8.45 3.87 8.07
N THR A 149 -7.87 3.15 9.04
CA THR A 149 -6.73 3.62 9.83
C THR A 149 -5.47 3.82 8.96
N ALA A 150 -5.19 2.88 8.05
CA ALA A 150 -4.03 2.91 7.15
C ALA A 150 -4.17 3.88 5.96
N SER A 151 -5.35 4.49 5.79
CA SER A 151 -5.69 5.35 4.65
C SER A 151 -5.36 6.83 4.88
N ASN A 152 -5.21 7.55 3.76
CA ASN A 152 -5.23 9.02 3.76
C ASN A 152 -6.67 9.54 3.68
N LEU A 153 -6.86 10.86 3.81
CA LEU A 153 -8.18 11.48 3.82
C LEU A 153 -9.04 11.11 2.60
N ASN A 154 -8.45 11.11 1.40
CA ASN A 154 -9.17 10.76 0.16
C ASN A 154 -9.74 9.33 0.18
N LEU A 155 -8.94 8.35 0.63
CA LEU A 155 -9.39 6.97 0.74
C LEU A 155 -10.41 6.78 1.87
N ARG A 156 -10.22 7.47 3.01
CA ARG A 156 -11.17 7.46 4.12
C ARG A 156 -12.53 8.00 3.68
N GLU A 157 -12.54 9.09 2.93
CA GLU A 157 -13.75 9.65 2.35
C GLU A 157 -14.41 8.69 1.36
N THR A 158 -13.63 8.05 0.48
CA THR A 158 -14.16 7.04 -0.46
C THR A 158 -14.86 5.90 0.30
N LEU A 159 -14.19 5.37 1.34
CA LEU A 159 -14.71 4.28 2.15
C LEU A 159 -16.02 4.66 2.84
N VAL A 160 -16.06 5.82 3.51
CA VAL A 160 -17.26 6.29 4.20
C VAL A 160 -18.40 6.60 3.22
N SER A 161 -18.09 7.19 2.06
CA SER A 161 -19.07 7.46 1.00
C SER A 161 -19.71 6.19 0.47
N GLU A 162 -18.96 5.09 0.39
CA GLU A 162 -19.48 3.79 -0.05
C GLU A 162 -20.41 3.16 0.99
N MET A 163 -20.09 3.30 2.28
CA MET A 163 -20.87 2.72 3.37
C MET A 163 -22.14 3.52 3.70
N LEU A 164 -22.14 4.83 3.42
CA LEU A 164 -23.23 5.73 3.78
C LEU A 164 -24.61 5.29 3.23
N PRO A 165 -24.77 4.92 1.94
CA PRO A 165 -26.06 4.44 1.43
C PRO A 165 -26.54 3.16 2.10
N LEU A 166 -25.62 2.32 2.59
CA LEU A 166 -25.91 1.02 3.19
C LEU A 166 -26.16 1.11 4.69
N GLN A 167 -26.05 2.30 5.30
CA GLN A 167 -26.09 2.48 6.75
C GLN A 167 -27.31 1.83 7.41
N ALA A 168 -28.50 2.02 6.84
CA ALA A 168 -29.75 1.46 7.40
C ALA A 168 -29.74 -0.08 7.39
N GLU A 169 -29.15 -0.70 6.38
CA GLU A 169 -29.03 -2.16 6.27
C GLU A 169 -27.92 -2.67 7.19
N LEU A 170 -26.74 -2.04 7.15
CA LEU A 170 -25.59 -2.35 8.00
C LEU A 170 -25.96 -2.30 9.48
N SER A 171 -26.76 -1.32 9.91
CA SER A 171 -27.20 -1.15 11.30
C SER A 171 -28.02 -2.32 11.85
N LYS A 172 -28.65 -3.11 10.98
CA LYS A 172 -29.47 -4.29 11.35
C LYS A 172 -28.65 -5.58 11.41
N THR A 173 -27.44 -5.57 10.87
CA THR A 173 -26.58 -6.76 10.86
C THR A 173 -25.82 -6.91 12.19
N LYS A 174 -25.27 -8.10 12.43
CA LYS A 174 -24.49 -8.37 13.64
C LYS A 174 -23.21 -7.52 13.72
N GLN A 175 -22.53 -7.34 12.59
CA GLN A 175 -21.21 -6.69 12.54
C GLN A 175 -21.28 -5.21 12.16
N GLY A 176 -22.22 -4.81 11.31
CA GLY A 176 -22.30 -3.46 10.74
C GLY A 176 -22.40 -2.31 11.76
N PRO A 177 -23.05 -2.43 12.93
CA PRO A 177 -23.07 -1.35 13.93
C PRO A 177 -21.70 -0.96 14.47
N PHE A 178 -20.70 -1.84 14.42
CA PHE A 178 -19.35 -1.55 14.88
C PHE A 178 -18.60 -0.59 13.94
N PRO A 179 -18.38 -0.90 12.64
CA PRO A 179 -17.69 0.00 11.73
C PRO A 179 -18.46 1.30 11.48
N LEU A 180 -19.80 1.28 11.47
CA LEU A 180 -20.61 2.51 11.35
C LEU A 180 -20.28 3.55 12.44
N ARG A 181 -20.19 3.10 13.69
CA ARG A 181 -19.83 3.94 14.84
C ARG A 181 -18.35 4.32 14.82
N LYS A 182 -17.48 3.36 14.51
CA LYS A 182 -16.03 3.56 14.55
C LYS A 182 -15.55 4.58 13.52
N LEU A 183 -16.18 4.62 12.34
CA LEU A 183 -15.83 5.52 11.24
C LEU A 183 -16.63 6.84 11.27
N ASP A 184 -17.57 6.98 12.21
CA ASP A 184 -18.47 8.12 12.34
C ASP A 184 -19.20 8.46 11.02
N ILE A 185 -19.87 7.46 10.45
CA ILE A 185 -20.62 7.60 9.19
C ILE A 185 -21.74 8.65 9.36
N ASP A 186 -22.41 8.67 10.51
CA ASP A 186 -23.41 9.69 10.86
C ASP A 186 -22.83 11.11 10.95
N GLY A 187 -21.61 11.25 11.48
CA GLY A 187 -20.91 12.53 11.52
C GLY A 187 -20.53 13.02 10.12
N TYR A 188 -20.04 12.12 9.27
CA TYR A 188 -19.75 12.44 7.87
C TYR A 188 -21.02 12.87 7.12
N ALA A 189 -22.14 12.16 7.29
CA ALA A 189 -23.41 12.50 6.65
C ALA A 189 -23.93 13.89 7.05
N ARG A 190 -23.76 14.27 8.33
CA ARG A 190 -24.25 15.54 8.87
C ARG A 190 -23.34 16.72 8.57
N GLN A 191 -22.03 16.54 8.73
CA GLN A 191 -21.04 17.60 8.62
C GLN A 191 -19.74 17.07 7.98
N PRO A 192 -19.71 16.88 6.64
CA PRO A 192 -18.55 16.34 5.95
C PRO A 192 -17.26 17.14 6.19
N ASP A 193 -17.34 18.47 6.16
CA ASP A 193 -16.16 19.34 6.33
C ASP A 193 -15.58 19.23 7.75
N GLN A 194 -16.44 19.18 8.77
CA GLN A 194 -15.99 18.96 10.14
C GLN A 194 -15.36 17.58 10.30
N TRP A 195 -15.97 16.54 9.71
CA TRP A 195 -15.43 15.18 9.75
C TRP A 195 -14.05 15.10 9.09
N LYS A 196 -13.84 15.76 7.94
CA LYS A 196 -12.55 15.82 7.23
C LYS A 196 -11.45 16.55 7.99
N SER A 197 -11.81 17.42 8.92
CA SER A 197 -10.88 18.22 9.72
C SER A 197 -10.33 17.50 10.97
N ARG A 198 -10.83 16.29 11.27
CA ARG A 198 -10.42 15.46 12.42
C ARG A 198 -9.21 14.59 12.09
#